data_AF-A0A925CB84-F1
#
_entry.id   AF-A0A925CB84-F1
#
_cell.length_a   1.000
_cell.length_b   1.000
_cell.length_c   1.000
_cell.angle_alpha   90.00
_cell.angle_beta   90.00
_cell.angle_gamma   90.00
#
_symmetry.space_group_name_H-M   'P 1'
#
loop_
_entity.id
_entity.type
_entity.pdbx_description
1 polymer ?
#
loop_
_entity_poly.entity_id
_entity_poly.type
_entity_poly.pdbx_seq_one_letter_code
_entity_poly.pdbx_strand_id
1 'polypeptide(L)'
;QGVRELRLRSAGRSDGERAGGSGYGLIAINSSGNTGDFNLRPGRGLPGDLPLLRLPAAVHMVHSWSAHSPGHRPSVAGRFLSNGAYAYIGSVSEPFLHAFQPTPVVAARLVSSAPWGVVGRHDGGSPWKVAVFGDPLMTMGPAEHRAEGAVPLEGATPLRPLLAGALKALDFADAARMLSMLGDDANAARLAAVLAREDGAGLRAAAASLAMSSFFAGDTGAFVPAATAALDDPAQAAAHPMIKDAAWHVLWPNVRTLRRPELELLRRCVRADQVARDTGELGAAIEMAEGAGAGRAFIQQSRAGVGDEQSRALMDEAFEQTLMGK
;
A
#
# COMPACT_ATOMS: atom_id res chain seq x y z
N GLN A 1 7.99 15.87 14.47
CA GLN A 1 7.41 15.06 15.57
C GLN A 1 6.28 14.13 15.08
N GLY A 2 5.47 14.47 14.06
CA GLY A 2 4.38 13.61 13.56
C GLY A 2 4.78 12.23 12.98
N VAL A 3 5.93 12.10 12.31
CA VAL A 3 6.42 10.79 11.82
C VAL A 3 7.00 9.92 12.95
N ARG A 4 7.38 10.53 14.08
CA ARG A 4 7.86 9.82 15.27
C ARG A 4 6.72 9.30 16.14
N GLU A 5 5.53 9.89 16.05
CA GLU A 5 4.32 9.41 16.75
C GLU A 5 3.70 8.17 16.09
N LEU A 6 3.89 7.97 14.79
CA LEU A 6 3.62 6.69 14.12
C LEU A 6 4.54 5.56 14.60
N ARG A 7 5.65 5.87 15.28
CA ARG A 7 6.56 4.89 15.89
C ARG A 7 6.29 4.63 17.38
N LEU A 8 5.48 5.43 18.07
CA LEU A 8 5.41 5.44 19.54
C LEU A 8 4.07 5.01 20.17
N ARG A 9 3.09 4.56 19.37
CA ARG A 9 1.90 3.85 19.90
C ARG A 9 2.02 2.32 19.82
N SER A 10 3.25 1.81 19.90
CA SER A 10 3.59 0.38 20.02
C SER A 10 3.78 -0.08 21.47
N ALA A 11 3.32 0.73 22.44
CA ALA A 11 3.39 0.47 23.88
C ALA A 11 1.98 0.11 24.41
N GLY A 12 1.49 -1.07 24.05
CA GLY A 12 0.19 -1.60 24.50
C GLY A 12 -0.23 -2.81 23.68
N ARG A 13 0.55 -3.89 23.76
CA ARG A 13 0.59 -5.00 22.80
C ARG A 13 -0.46 -6.10 23.07
N SER A 14 -1.16 -6.51 22.03
CA SER A 14 -1.84 -7.81 21.90
C SER A 14 -1.50 -8.41 20.53
N ASP A 15 -0.83 -9.56 20.50
CA ASP A 15 -0.60 -10.61 19.46
C ASP A 15 -0.78 -10.36 17.93
N GLY A 16 -0.90 -9.13 17.44
CA GLY A 16 -1.13 -8.77 16.03
C GLY A 16 -0.20 -7.70 15.45
N GLU A 17 0.80 -7.24 16.21
CA GLU A 17 1.64 -6.08 15.89
C GLU A 17 2.83 -6.34 14.95
N ARG A 18 2.94 -7.54 14.37
CA ARG A 18 3.87 -7.81 13.27
C ARG A 18 3.21 -7.74 11.90
N ALA A 19 1.90 -7.55 11.82
CA ALA A 19 1.22 -7.55 10.54
C ALA A 19 1.56 -6.31 9.70
N GLY A 20 1.88 -6.50 8.42
CA GLY A 20 1.99 -5.40 7.47
C GLY A 20 0.61 -4.84 7.08
N GLY A 21 0.62 -3.64 6.51
CA GLY A 21 -0.58 -2.93 6.08
C GLY A 21 -1.36 -2.25 7.21
N SER A 22 -2.31 -1.40 6.82
CA SER A 22 -3.18 -0.65 7.74
C SER A 22 -4.41 -1.46 8.12
N GLY A 23 -4.67 -1.59 9.42
CA GLY A 23 -5.89 -2.20 9.98
C GLY A 23 -7.00 -1.21 10.33
N TYR A 24 -6.95 0.04 9.83
CA TYR A 24 -7.93 1.07 10.16
C TYR A 24 -9.09 1.07 9.16
N GLY A 25 -10.33 0.96 9.65
CA GLY A 25 -11.54 1.06 8.82
C GLY A 25 -11.96 2.49 8.45
N LEU A 26 -11.40 3.50 9.14
CA LEU A 26 -11.56 4.92 8.81
C LEU A 26 -10.18 5.60 8.81
N ILE A 27 -9.87 6.31 7.73
CA ILE A 27 -8.65 7.11 7.59
C ILE A 27 -9.08 8.56 7.32
N ALA A 28 -8.75 9.46 8.24
CA ALA A 28 -9.02 10.89 8.09
C ALA A 28 -7.70 11.67 8.02
N ILE A 29 -7.50 12.42 6.93
CA ILE A 29 -6.24 13.13 6.66
C ILE A 29 -6.53 14.60 6.39
N ASN A 30 -5.72 15.48 6.97
CA ASN A 30 -5.64 16.88 6.63
C ASN A 30 -4.23 17.19 6.12
N SER A 31 -4.12 17.52 4.85
CA SER A 31 -2.85 17.80 4.18
C SER A 31 -3.04 18.82 3.05
N SER A 32 -1.94 19.22 2.42
CA SER A 32 -1.94 20.04 1.21
C SER A 32 -1.10 19.37 0.12
N GLY A 33 -1.27 19.75 -1.13
CA GLY A 33 -0.52 19.20 -2.26
C GLY A 33 -1.36 19.15 -3.52
N ASN A 34 -1.07 18.18 -4.37
CA ASN A 34 -1.72 18.01 -5.66
C ASN A 34 -2.13 16.54 -5.87
N THR A 35 -2.68 16.22 -7.04
CA THR A 35 -3.13 14.88 -7.43
C THR A 35 -2.10 13.78 -7.17
N GLY A 36 -0.80 14.10 -7.29
CA GLY A 36 0.32 13.16 -7.18
C GLY A 36 1.20 13.32 -5.93
N ASP A 37 0.82 14.13 -4.94
CA ASP A 37 1.61 14.33 -3.72
C ASP A 37 0.78 14.80 -2.54
N PHE A 38 1.23 14.53 -1.32
CA PHE A 38 0.59 15.03 -0.10
C PHE A 38 1.61 15.41 0.97
N ASN A 39 1.51 16.64 1.48
CA ASN A 39 2.45 17.18 2.44
C ASN A 39 2.01 16.85 3.87
N LEU A 40 2.84 16.06 4.58
CA LEU A 40 2.66 15.68 5.98
C LEU A 40 3.90 16.10 6.76
N ARG A 41 3.78 17.03 7.70
CA ARG A 41 4.97 17.53 8.43
C ARG A 41 5.72 16.38 9.13
N PRO A 42 7.04 16.19 8.86
CA PRO A 42 7.97 17.15 8.26
C PRO A 42 8.25 17.00 6.74
N GLY A 43 7.58 16.12 5.99
CA GLY A 43 7.92 15.81 4.60
C GLY A 43 6.75 15.81 3.62
N ARG A 44 7.06 15.35 2.40
CA ARG A 44 6.09 15.10 1.34
C ARG A 44 5.96 13.59 1.14
N GLY A 45 4.73 13.11 1.20
CA GLY A 45 4.33 11.78 0.75
C GLY A 45 3.94 11.82 -0.72
N LEU A 46 4.12 10.70 -1.38
CA LEU A 46 3.66 10.44 -2.74
C LEU A 46 2.65 9.28 -2.69
N PRO A 47 1.80 9.07 -3.70
CA PRO A 47 0.75 8.05 -3.68
C PRO A 47 1.20 6.63 -3.32
N GLY A 48 2.33 6.13 -3.82
CA GLY A 48 2.96 4.88 -3.38
C GLY A 48 3.37 4.80 -1.90
N ASP A 49 3.42 5.90 -1.16
CA ASP A 49 3.62 5.92 0.29
C ASP A 49 2.32 5.73 1.08
N LEU A 50 1.16 5.77 0.41
CA LEU A 50 -0.13 5.51 1.04
C LEU A 50 -0.21 4.06 1.51
N PRO A 51 -0.83 3.80 2.68
CA PRO A 51 -0.87 2.47 3.26
C PRO A 51 -1.53 1.46 2.31
N LEU A 52 -0.92 0.28 2.21
CA LEU A 52 -1.64 -0.90 1.75
C LEU A 52 -2.65 -1.30 2.84
N LEU A 53 -3.91 -1.49 2.48
CA LEU A 53 -4.97 -1.71 3.45
C LEU A 53 -5.14 -3.21 3.70
N ARG A 54 -5.05 -3.62 4.97
CA ARG A 54 -5.36 -4.99 5.40
C ARG A 54 -6.86 -5.17 5.61
N LEU A 55 -7.54 -4.11 6.05
CA LEU A 55 -8.99 -4.03 6.10
C LEU A 55 -9.47 -2.96 5.11
N PRO A 56 -10.57 -3.18 4.37
CA PRO A 56 -11.20 -2.12 3.60
C PRO A 56 -11.47 -0.89 4.47
N ALA A 57 -11.21 0.30 3.94
CA ALA A 57 -11.32 1.55 4.69
C ALA A 57 -12.18 2.60 3.98
N ALA A 58 -12.87 3.42 4.76
CA ALA A 58 -13.40 4.71 4.32
C ALA A 58 -12.34 5.80 4.51
N VAL A 59 -12.19 6.69 3.53
CA VAL A 59 -11.16 7.74 3.54
C VAL A 59 -11.81 9.12 3.44
N HIS A 60 -11.52 10.00 4.39
CA HIS A 60 -11.88 11.42 4.32
C HIS A 60 -10.61 12.26 4.26
N MET A 61 -10.39 12.96 3.15
CA MET A 61 -9.14 13.68 2.91
C MET A 61 -9.38 15.14 2.55
N VAL A 62 -9.06 16.01 3.51
CA VAL A 62 -8.96 17.47 3.31
C VAL A 62 -7.63 17.73 2.62
N HIS A 63 -7.66 17.83 1.29
CA HIS A 63 -6.49 18.00 0.43
C HIS A 63 -6.91 18.44 -0.98
N SER A 64 -6.20 19.42 -1.54
CA SER A 64 -6.47 19.95 -2.88
C SER A 64 -6.20 18.92 -3.96
N TRP A 65 -7.11 18.75 -4.93
CA TRP A 65 -6.96 17.80 -6.03
C TRP A 65 -6.84 16.31 -5.63
N SER A 66 -7.11 15.94 -4.36
CA SER A 66 -6.94 14.56 -3.90
C SER A 66 -7.79 13.55 -4.66
N ALA A 67 -8.94 14.00 -5.17
CA ALA A 67 -9.90 13.23 -5.96
C ALA A 67 -9.97 13.69 -7.42
N HIS A 68 -8.95 14.37 -7.95
CA HIS A 68 -8.97 14.86 -9.34
C HIS A 68 -9.10 13.73 -10.37
N SER A 69 -8.33 12.65 -10.20
CA SER A 69 -8.27 11.52 -11.13
C SER A 69 -8.41 10.17 -10.41
N PRO A 70 -9.57 9.86 -9.80
CA PRO A 70 -9.75 8.68 -8.95
C PRO A 70 -9.56 7.35 -9.71
N GLY A 71 -9.72 7.33 -11.03
CA GLY A 71 -9.43 6.15 -11.87
C GLY A 71 -7.94 5.97 -12.20
N HIS A 72 -7.08 6.95 -11.87
CA HIS A 72 -5.65 6.91 -12.17
C HIS A 72 -4.87 6.48 -10.93
N ARG A 73 -4.35 5.23 -10.93
CA ARG A 73 -3.64 4.63 -9.79
C ARG A 73 -2.52 5.50 -9.20
N PRO A 74 -1.70 6.21 -10.00
CA PRO A 74 -0.69 7.15 -9.49
C PRO A 74 -1.22 8.42 -8.81
N SER A 75 -2.53 8.63 -8.72
CA SER A 75 -3.11 9.73 -7.94
C SER A 75 -3.36 9.32 -6.49
N VAL A 76 -3.54 10.30 -5.61
CA VAL A 76 -3.87 10.08 -4.19
C VAL A 76 -5.15 9.25 -4.02
N ALA A 77 -6.30 9.70 -4.55
CA ALA A 77 -7.53 8.92 -4.48
C ALA A 77 -7.40 7.58 -5.23
N GLY A 78 -6.81 7.58 -6.42
CA GLY A 78 -6.69 6.36 -7.22
C GLY A 78 -5.88 5.28 -6.53
N ARG A 79 -4.81 5.63 -5.80
CA ARG A 79 -4.07 4.66 -5.01
C ARG A 79 -4.86 4.15 -3.81
N PHE A 80 -5.54 5.02 -3.05
CA PHE A 80 -6.41 4.57 -1.95
C PHE A 80 -7.49 3.60 -2.44
N LEU A 81 -8.22 3.95 -3.51
CA LEU A 81 -9.26 3.11 -4.10
C LEU A 81 -8.68 1.77 -4.59
N SER A 82 -7.52 1.79 -5.26
CA SER A 82 -6.84 0.58 -5.73
C SER A 82 -6.33 -0.31 -4.58
N ASN A 83 -6.07 0.27 -3.41
CA ASN A 83 -5.64 -0.45 -2.21
C ASN A 83 -6.84 -0.98 -1.39
N GLY A 84 -8.08 -0.80 -1.84
CA GLY A 84 -9.28 -1.32 -1.18
C GLY A 84 -10.06 -0.29 -0.35
N ALA A 85 -9.81 1.00 -0.54
CA ALA A 85 -10.72 2.00 0.01
C ALA A 85 -12.07 1.88 -0.70
N TYR A 86 -13.12 1.59 0.07
CA TYR A 86 -14.46 1.36 -0.48
C TYR A 86 -15.35 2.61 -0.45
N ALA A 87 -14.90 3.64 0.27
CA ALA A 87 -15.52 4.96 0.33
C ALA A 87 -14.44 6.04 0.40
N TYR A 88 -14.64 7.16 -0.29
CA TYR A 88 -13.66 8.25 -0.35
C TYR A 88 -14.34 9.61 -0.43
N ILE A 89 -13.89 10.59 0.36
CA ILE A 89 -14.29 12.00 0.25
C ILE A 89 -13.03 12.83 0.06
N GLY A 90 -13.01 13.67 -0.98
CA GLY A 90 -11.90 14.57 -1.27
C GLY A 90 -12.23 15.56 -2.39
N SER A 91 -11.26 16.37 -2.81
CA SER A 91 -11.51 17.47 -3.75
C SER A 91 -11.10 17.12 -5.18
N VAL A 92 -11.95 17.45 -6.17
CA VAL A 92 -11.66 17.29 -7.60
C VAL A 92 -10.88 18.47 -8.20
N SER A 93 -10.83 19.58 -7.48
CA SER A 93 -10.03 20.76 -7.83
C SER A 93 -9.30 21.34 -6.63
N GLU A 94 -8.68 22.50 -6.79
CA GLU A 94 -8.29 23.35 -5.67
C GLU A 94 -9.56 23.89 -4.99
N PRO A 95 -9.82 23.55 -3.72
CA PRO A 95 -10.95 24.08 -2.97
C PRO A 95 -10.50 25.20 -2.04
N PHE A 96 -11.40 26.11 -1.71
CA PHE A 96 -11.18 26.93 -0.51
C PHE A 96 -11.26 26.05 0.73
N LEU A 97 -10.49 26.38 1.78
CA LEU A 97 -10.48 25.58 3.00
C LEU A 97 -11.88 25.43 3.63
N HIS A 98 -12.71 26.47 3.53
CA HIS A 98 -14.09 26.46 4.05
C HIS A 98 -15.04 25.53 3.29
N ALA A 99 -14.63 25.01 2.14
CA ALA A 99 -15.44 24.06 1.39
C ALA A 99 -15.55 22.68 2.02
N PHE A 100 -14.52 22.29 2.78
CA PHE A 100 -14.56 21.03 3.50
C PHE A 100 -15.31 21.20 4.81
N GLN A 101 -16.02 20.15 5.20
CA GLN A 101 -16.39 20.02 6.60
C GLN A 101 -15.13 19.77 7.44
N PRO A 102 -14.90 20.51 8.54
CA PRO A 102 -13.76 20.26 9.41
C PRO A 102 -13.74 18.80 9.88
N THR A 103 -12.57 18.16 9.88
CA THR A 103 -12.42 16.75 10.27
C THR A 103 -13.08 16.41 11.62
N PRO A 104 -13.03 17.25 12.66
CA PRO A 104 -13.76 16.98 13.91
C PRO A 104 -15.28 16.94 13.75
N VAL A 105 -15.85 17.76 12.86
CA VAL A 105 -17.30 17.76 12.56
C VAL A 105 -17.68 16.52 11.78
N VAL A 106 -16.87 16.12 10.79
CA VAL A 106 -17.05 14.85 10.07
C VAL A 106 -17.06 13.68 11.05
N ALA A 107 -16.10 13.62 11.97
CA ALA A 107 -16.03 12.58 12.99
C ALA A 107 -17.27 12.60 13.91
N ALA A 108 -17.71 13.77 14.38
CA ALA A 108 -18.91 13.88 15.21
C ALA A 108 -20.17 13.39 14.48
N ARG A 109 -20.31 13.71 13.19
CA ARG A 109 -21.41 13.24 12.33
C ARG A 109 -21.37 11.73 12.13
N LEU A 110 -20.20 11.16 11.87
CA LEU A 110 -20.03 9.71 11.74
C LEU A 110 -20.40 8.96 13.04
N VAL A 111 -20.00 9.48 14.20
CA VAL A 111 -20.39 8.92 15.52
C VAL A 111 -21.90 9.00 15.74
N SER A 112 -22.56 9.99 15.14
CA SER A 112 -24.03 10.14 15.18
C SER A 112 -24.74 9.31 14.10
N SER A 113 -24.03 8.37 13.47
CA SER A 113 -24.52 7.54 12.36
C SER A 113 -25.08 8.33 11.18
N ALA A 114 -24.58 9.56 10.96
CA ALA A 114 -24.93 10.31 9.76
C ALA A 114 -24.41 9.59 8.50
N PRO A 115 -25.18 9.57 7.40
CA PRO A 115 -24.75 8.94 6.16
C PRO A 115 -23.49 9.56 5.56
N TRP A 116 -22.65 8.74 4.92
CA TRP A 116 -21.37 9.12 4.32
C TRP A 116 -21.50 10.30 3.33
N GLY A 117 -22.55 10.31 2.51
CA GLY A 117 -22.81 11.41 1.58
C GLY A 117 -23.10 12.75 2.27
N VAL A 118 -23.60 12.70 3.51
CA VAL A 118 -23.94 13.89 4.30
C VAL A 118 -22.72 14.38 5.07
N VAL A 119 -21.89 13.48 5.62
CA VAL A 119 -20.83 13.89 6.56
C VAL A 119 -19.84 14.90 5.97
N GLY A 120 -19.52 14.77 4.68
CA GLY A 120 -18.58 15.65 3.97
C GLY A 120 -19.18 16.93 3.38
N ARG A 121 -20.49 17.19 3.54
CA ARG A 121 -21.19 18.33 2.92
C ARG A 121 -21.67 19.35 3.95
N HIS A 122 -21.72 20.62 3.56
CA HIS A 122 -22.38 21.67 4.33
C HIS A 122 -23.89 21.64 4.09
N ASP A 123 -24.69 21.69 5.16
CA ASP A 123 -26.14 21.69 5.04
C ASP A 123 -26.61 23.05 4.50
N GLY A 124 -27.30 23.06 3.36
CA GLY A 124 -27.71 24.30 2.68
C GLY A 124 -26.56 25.12 2.09
N GLY A 125 -25.33 24.58 2.05
CA GLY A 125 -24.17 25.25 1.46
C GLY A 125 -24.15 25.16 -0.07
N SER A 126 -23.42 26.09 -0.72
CA SER A 126 -23.17 26.01 -2.16
C SER A 126 -22.44 24.71 -2.52
N PRO A 127 -22.81 24.03 -3.62
CA PRO A 127 -22.11 22.82 -4.05
C PRO A 127 -20.65 23.17 -4.32
N TRP A 128 -19.74 22.50 -3.60
CA TRP A 128 -18.32 22.63 -3.83
C TRP A 128 -17.78 21.42 -4.58
N LYS A 129 -16.58 21.57 -5.14
CA LYS A 129 -15.84 20.54 -5.89
C LYS A 129 -15.29 19.42 -4.98
N VAL A 130 -16.05 19.02 -3.96
CA VAL A 130 -15.80 17.88 -3.08
C VAL A 130 -16.60 16.69 -3.60
N ALA A 131 -15.89 15.65 -4.03
CA ALA A 131 -16.49 14.40 -4.48
C ALA A 131 -16.68 13.42 -3.32
N VAL A 132 -17.74 12.61 -3.43
CA VAL A 132 -18.05 11.50 -2.53
C VAL A 132 -18.10 10.23 -3.38
N PHE A 133 -17.28 9.25 -3.04
CA PHE A 133 -17.27 7.92 -3.64
C PHE A 133 -17.68 6.87 -2.59
N GLY A 134 -18.27 5.78 -3.07
CA GLY A 134 -18.85 4.72 -2.24
C GLY A 134 -20.36 4.85 -2.12
N ASP A 135 -20.96 4.08 -1.21
CA ASP A 135 -22.39 4.18 -0.90
C ASP A 135 -22.66 5.47 -0.09
N PRO A 136 -23.44 6.44 -0.61
CA PRO A 136 -23.74 7.67 0.11
C PRO A 136 -24.61 7.44 1.36
N LEU A 137 -25.29 6.30 1.46
CA LEU A 137 -26.13 5.92 2.60
C LEU A 137 -25.39 5.09 3.65
N MET A 138 -24.13 4.73 3.40
CA MET A 138 -23.30 4.06 4.41
C MET A 138 -23.26 4.90 5.69
N THR A 139 -23.51 4.26 6.82
CA THR A 139 -23.34 4.85 8.16
C THR A 139 -22.19 4.18 8.88
N MET A 140 -21.62 4.87 9.88
CA MET A 140 -20.77 4.22 10.87
C MET A 140 -21.61 3.94 12.11
N GLY A 141 -21.40 2.75 12.67
CA GLY A 141 -22.16 2.26 13.80
C GLY A 141 -21.37 1.21 14.58
N PRO A 142 -21.95 0.69 15.66
CA PRO A 142 -21.38 -0.45 16.36
C PRO A 142 -21.15 -1.60 15.37
N ALA A 143 -20.09 -2.37 15.59
CA ALA A 143 -19.86 -3.58 14.81
C ALA A 143 -21.09 -4.48 14.96
N GLU A 144 -21.72 -4.81 13.83
CA GLU A 144 -22.81 -5.78 13.82
C GLU A 144 -22.31 -7.12 14.34
N HIS A 145 -23.17 -7.84 15.06
CA HIS A 145 -22.84 -9.17 15.52
C HIS A 145 -22.59 -10.06 14.30
N ARG A 146 -21.35 -10.52 14.14
CA ARG A 146 -21.04 -11.52 13.13
C ARG A 146 -21.86 -12.76 13.46
N ALA A 147 -22.71 -13.20 12.53
CA ALA A 147 -23.43 -14.45 12.68
C ALA A 147 -22.40 -15.57 12.94
N GLU A 148 -22.50 -16.25 14.08
CA GLU A 148 -21.62 -17.37 14.44
C GLU A 148 -21.89 -18.61 13.57
N GLY A 149 -23.09 -18.69 12.99
CA GLY A 149 -23.45 -19.71 12.01
C GLY A 149 -22.96 -19.34 10.61
N ALA A 150 -22.34 -20.31 9.93
CA ALA A 150 -22.13 -20.20 8.49
C ALA A 150 -23.51 -20.04 7.83
N VAL A 151 -23.75 -18.91 7.17
CA VAL A 151 -24.89 -18.77 6.28
C VAL A 151 -24.64 -19.74 5.12
N PRO A 152 -25.48 -20.79 4.93
CA PRO A 152 -25.26 -21.71 3.82
C PRO A 152 -25.42 -20.94 2.52
N LEU A 153 -24.32 -20.79 1.79
CA LEU A 153 -24.33 -20.23 0.45
C LEU A 153 -24.60 -21.39 -0.51
N GLU A 154 -25.79 -21.39 -1.12
CA GLU A 154 -26.16 -22.41 -2.09
C GLU A 154 -25.14 -22.45 -3.24
N GLY A 155 -24.65 -23.65 -3.57
CA GLY A 155 -23.62 -23.85 -4.58
C GLY A 155 -22.19 -23.50 -4.15
N ALA A 156 -21.96 -23.01 -2.92
CA ALA A 156 -20.61 -22.73 -2.44
C ALA A 156 -19.93 -23.99 -1.90
N THR A 157 -18.62 -24.08 -2.12
CA THR A 157 -17.77 -25.14 -1.56
C THR A 157 -16.91 -24.60 -0.42
N PRO A 158 -16.82 -25.29 0.74
CA PRO A 158 -15.96 -24.85 1.83
C PRO A 158 -14.48 -24.90 1.40
N LEU A 159 -13.74 -23.81 1.64
CA LEU A 159 -12.34 -23.72 1.23
C LEU A 159 -11.40 -24.61 2.04
N ARG A 160 -11.70 -24.91 3.32
CA ARG A 160 -10.78 -25.69 4.17
C ARG A 160 -10.54 -27.13 3.66
N PRO A 161 -11.58 -27.89 3.28
CA PRO A 161 -11.38 -29.19 2.63
C PRO A 161 -10.61 -29.09 1.30
N LEU A 162 -10.89 -28.07 0.49
CA LEU A 162 -10.20 -27.84 -0.78
C LEU A 162 -8.71 -27.53 -0.56
N LEU A 163 -8.39 -26.72 0.45
CA LEU A 163 -7.01 -26.38 0.83
C LEU A 163 -6.24 -27.64 1.24
N ALA A 164 -6.83 -28.51 2.07
CA ALA A 164 -6.19 -29.76 2.45
C ALA A 164 -5.93 -30.66 1.22
N GLY A 165 -6.87 -30.70 0.27
CA GLY A 165 -6.71 -31.39 -1.01
C GLY A 165 -5.56 -30.83 -1.85
N ALA A 166 -5.51 -29.51 -2.03
CA ALA A 166 -4.46 -28.83 -2.79
C ALA A 166 -3.07 -29.06 -2.18
N LEU A 167 -2.93 -28.94 -0.85
CA LEU A 167 -1.67 -29.22 -0.14
C LEU A 167 -1.23 -30.68 -0.32
N LYS A 168 -2.15 -31.64 -0.25
CA LYS A 168 -1.84 -33.06 -0.48
C LYS A 168 -1.42 -33.33 -1.93
N ALA A 169 -2.00 -32.62 -2.88
CA ALA A 169 -1.67 -32.70 -4.30
C ALA A 169 -0.43 -31.89 -4.69
N LEU A 170 0.19 -31.15 -3.75
CA LEU A 170 1.27 -30.20 -3.99
C LEU A 170 0.89 -29.09 -4.99
N ASP A 171 -0.40 -28.77 -5.08
CA ASP A 171 -0.91 -27.63 -5.84
C ASP A 171 -0.80 -26.35 -5.00
N PHE A 172 0.41 -25.80 -4.97
CA PHE A 172 0.72 -24.66 -4.12
C PHE A 172 0.07 -23.35 -4.59
N ALA A 173 -0.23 -23.21 -5.88
CA ALA A 173 -0.92 -22.03 -6.41
C ALA A 173 -2.33 -21.93 -5.84
N ASP A 174 -3.07 -23.03 -5.89
CA ASP A 174 -4.42 -23.11 -5.34
C ASP A 174 -4.41 -23.05 -3.81
N ALA A 175 -3.46 -23.72 -3.15
CA ALA A 175 -3.32 -23.64 -1.70
C ALA A 175 -3.06 -22.20 -1.22
N ALA A 176 -2.16 -21.46 -1.88
CA ALA A 176 -1.85 -20.07 -1.52
C ALA A 176 -3.05 -19.14 -1.75
N ARG A 177 -3.76 -19.30 -2.88
CA ARG A 177 -4.99 -18.53 -3.15
C ARG A 177 -6.05 -18.80 -2.08
N MET A 178 -6.25 -20.05 -1.68
CA MET A 178 -7.23 -20.41 -0.65
C MET A 178 -6.84 -19.87 0.73
N LEU A 179 -5.55 -19.91 1.10
CA LEU A 179 -5.05 -19.29 2.33
C LEU A 179 -5.31 -17.77 2.36
N SER A 180 -5.04 -17.09 1.24
CA SER A 180 -5.33 -15.66 1.09
C SER A 180 -6.82 -15.35 1.21
N MET A 181 -7.69 -16.12 0.54
CA MET A 181 -9.15 -15.97 0.65
C MET A 181 -9.68 -16.24 2.07
N LEU A 182 -9.03 -17.13 2.83
CA LEU A 182 -9.34 -17.40 4.23
C LEU A 182 -8.80 -16.31 5.18
N GLY A 183 -7.98 -15.38 4.70
CA GLY A 183 -7.26 -14.41 5.53
C GLY A 183 -6.22 -15.05 6.45
N ASP A 184 -5.73 -16.25 6.12
CA ASP A 184 -4.76 -17.01 6.91
C ASP A 184 -3.32 -16.68 6.47
N ASP A 185 -3.00 -15.38 6.56
CA ASP A 185 -1.72 -14.83 6.10
C ASP A 185 -0.52 -15.45 6.82
N ALA A 186 -0.68 -15.85 8.08
CA ALA A 186 0.36 -16.50 8.86
C ALA A 186 0.73 -17.88 8.31
N ASN A 187 -0.26 -18.71 7.92
CA ASN A 187 0.03 -20.00 7.28
C ASN A 187 0.57 -19.82 5.86
N ALA A 188 0.09 -18.82 5.11
CA ALA A 188 0.64 -18.51 3.79
C ALA A 188 2.11 -18.07 3.88
N ALA A 189 2.47 -17.21 4.84
CA ALA A 189 3.86 -16.82 5.07
C ALA A 189 4.74 -18.02 5.46
N ARG A 190 4.24 -18.92 6.32
CA ARG A 190 4.94 -20.18 6.65
C ARG A 190 5.15 -21.05 5.40
N LEU A 191 4.13 -21.20 4.56
CA LEU A 191 4.22 -21.95 3.30
C LEU A 191 5.28 -21.33 2.38
N ALA A 192 5.28 -20.01 2.21
CA ALA A 192 6.29 -19.29 1.43
C ALA A 192 7.72 -19.53 1.94
N ALA A 193 7.92 -19.47 3.26
CA ALA A 193 9.22 -19.71 3.88
C ALA A 193 9.72 -21.15 3.69
N VAL A 194 8.82 -22.14 3.69
CA VAL A 194 9.17 -23.54 3.38
C VAL A 194 9.55 -23.68 1.90
N LEU A 195 8.69 -23.22 0.99
CA LEU A 195 8.92 -23.33 -0.46
C LEU A 195 10.18 -22.57 -0.93
N ALA A 196 10.56 -21.49 -0.24
CA ALA A 196 11.78 -20.75 -0.52
C ALA A 196 13.07 -21.53 -0.16
N ARG A 197 12.98 -22.57 0.68
CA ARG A 197 14.13 -23.42 1.06
C ARG A 197 14.27 -24.66 0.17
N GLU A 198 13.26 -24.94 -0.67
CA GLU A 198 13.24 -26.06 -1.61
C GLU A 198 13.77 -25.63 -3.00
N ASP A 199 13.36 -26.29 -4.09
CA ASP A 199 13.77 -25.96 -5.46
C ASP A 199 13.13 -24.68 -6.04
N GLY A 200 12.23 -24.07 -5.25
CA GLY A 200 11.49 -22.86 -5.58
C GLY A 200 10.40 -23.02 -6.64
N ALA A 201 10.15 -24.22 -7.18
CA ALA A 201 9.11 -24.43 -8.20
C ALA A 201 7.72 -24.13 -7.64
N GLY A 202 7.42 -24.67 -6.45
CA GLY A 202 6.18 -24.38 -5.73
C GLY A 202 6.05 -22.89 -5.36
N LEU A 203 7.16 -22.25 -4.97
CA LEU A 203 7.16 -20.81 -4.67
C LEU A 203 6.78 -19.99 -5.90
N ARG A 204 7.40 -20.25 -7.06
CA ARG A 204 7.12 -19.53 -8.32
C ARG A 204 5.66 -19.65 -8.73
N ALA A 205 5.07 -20.84 -8.63
CA ALA A 205 3.67 -21.07 -9.01
C ALA A 205 2.67 -20.26 -8.16
N ALA A 206 3.03 -19.92 -6.92
CA ALA A 206 2.17 -19.27 -5.94
C ALA A 206 2.65 -17.87 -5.52
N ALA A 207 3.66 -17.33 -6.22
CA ALA A 207 4.54 -16.29 -5.69
C ALA A 207 3.82 -15.02 -5.30
N ALA A 208 2.91 -14.52 -6.15
CA ALA A 208 2.22 -13.26 -5.89
C ALA A 208 1.28 -13.32 -4.68
N SER A 209 0.51 -14.40 -4.54
CA SER A 209 -0.37 -14.59 -3.37
C SER A 209 0.45 -14.73 -2.09
N LEU A 210 1.52 -15.54 -2.14
CA LEU A 210 2.42 -15.73 -1.01
C LEU A 210 3.17 -14.45 -0.63
N ALA A 211 3.57 -13.63 -1.59
CA ALA A 211 4.20 -12.35 -1.33
C ALA A 211 3.25 -11.42 -0.56
N MET A 212 2.02 -11.23 -1.05
CA MET A 212 1.07 -10.34 -0.39
C MET A 212 0.65 -10.83 0.99
N SER A 213 0.41 -12.13 1.17
CA SER A 213 0.13 -12.67 2.50
C SER A 213 1.34 -12.56 3.44
N SER A 214 2.57 -12.76 2.95
CA SER A 214 3.78 -12.55 3.76
C SER A 214 3.94 -11.08 4.16
N PHE A 215 3.57 -10.14 3.28
CA PHE A 215 3.49 -8.72 3.60
C PHE A 215 2.49 -8.48 4.73
N PHE A 216 1.25 -8.97 4.62
CA PHE A 216 0.23 -8.75 5.66
C PHE A 216 0.52 -9.49 6.97
N ALA A 217 1.25 -10.60 6.93
CA ALA A 217 1.80 -11.24 8.13
C ALA A 217 3.02 -10.48 8.72
N GLY A 218 3.58 -9.55 7.94
CA GLY A 218 4.84 -8.84 8.17
C GLY A 218 6.04 -9.75 8.41
N ASP A 219 6.07 -10.85 7.67
CA ASP A 219 7.23 -11.72 7.56
C ASP A 219 8.09 -11.28 6.38
N THR A 220 9.04 -10.38 6.64
CA THR A 220 10.00 -9.92 5.62
C THR A 220 10.83 -11.08 5.04
N GLY A 221 11.13 -12.10 5.84
CA GLY A 221 11.94 -13.25 5.42
C GLY A 221 11.22 -14.11 4.39
N ALA A 222 9.91 -14.30 4.55
CA ALA A 222 9.05 -14.95 3.57
C ALA A 222 8.70 -14.04 2.38
N PHE A 223 8.50 -12.74 2.63
CA PHE A 223 8.12 -11.76 1.63
C PHE A 223 9.17 -11.61 0.52
N VAL A 224 10.44 -11.39 0.86
CA VAL A 224 11.50 -11.08 -0.12
C VAL A 224 11.65 -12.16 -1.20
N PRO A 225 11.79 -13.47 -0.90
CA PRO A 225 11.89 -14.49 -1.93
C PRO A 225 10.58 -14.64 -2.72
N ALA A 226 9.41 -14.55 -2.09
CA ALA A 226 8.13 -14.65 -2.78
C ALA A 226 7.89 -13.47 -3.74
N ALA A 227 8.17 -12.23 -3.31
CA ALA A 227 8.05 -11.04 -4.14
C ALA A 227 9.05 -11.07 -5.31
N THR A 228 10.27 -11.52 -5.07
CA THR A 228 11.28 -11.72 -6.13
C THR A 228 10.76 -12.69 -7.18
N ALA A 229 10.27 -13.86 -6.77
CA ALA A 229 9.73 -14.88 -7.67
C ALA A 229 8.49 -14.38 -8.44
N ALA A 230 7.64 -13.57 -7.82
CA ALA A 230 6.45 -12.99 -8.46
C ALA A 230 6.82 -11.96 -9.53
N LEU A 231 7.92 -11.23 -9.34
CA LEU A 231 8.41 -10.24 -10.30
C LEU A 231 9.21 -10.86 -11.45
N ASP A 232 9.72 -12.08 -11.28
CA ASP A 232 10.35 -12.85 -12.36
C ASP A 232 9.31 -13.39 -13.37
N ASP A 233 8.04 -13.46 -12.99
CA ASP A 233 6.92 -13.84 -13.85
C ASP A 233 6.09 -12.60 -14.27
N PRO A 234 6.15 -12.18 -15.55
CA PRO A 234 5.42 -11.01 -16.03
C PRO A 234 3.90 -11.07 -15.81
N ALA A 235 3.30 -12.26 -15.87
CA ALA A 235 1.86 -12.42 -15.67
C ALA A 235 1.47 -12.12 -14.21
N GLN A 236 2.25 -12.65 -13.26
CA GLN A 236 2.05 -12.38 -11.83
C GLN A 236 2.36 -10.94 -11.46
N ALA A 237 3.46 -10.38 -11.99
CA ALA A 237 3.82 -8.99 -11.78
C ALA A 237 2.73 -8.01 -12.27
N ALA A 238 2.14 -8.29 -13.43
CA ALA A 238 1.05 -7.50 -14.00
C ALA A 238 -0.26 -7.65 -13.20
N ALA A 239 -0.57 -8.85 -12.71
CA ALA A 239 -1.76 -9.11 -11.91
C ALA A 239 -1.71 -8.47 -10.50
N HIS A 240 -0.51 -8.26 -9.96
CA HIS A 240 -0.32 -7.74 -8.60
C HIS A 240 0.61 -6.51 -8.55
N PRO A 241 0.18 -5.36 -9.11
CA PRO A 241 0.99 -4.14 -9.17
C PRO A 241 1.38 -3.59 -7.78
N MET A 242 0.65 -4.00 -6.73
CA MET A 242 0.91 -3.62 -5.33
C MET A 242 2.16 -4.27 -4.73
N ILE A 243 2.74 -5.32 -5.33
CA ILE A 243 3.97 -5.96 -4.81
C ILE A 243 5.12 -4.97 -4.73
N LYS A 244 5.23 -4.05 -5.70
CA LYS A 244 6.25 -3.00 -5.69
C LYS A 244 6.07 -2.05 -4.50
N ASP A 245 4.84 -1.60 -4.25
CA ASP A 245 4.54 -0.75 -3.09
C ASP A 245 4.80 -1.50 -1.78
N ALA A 246 4.41 -2.78 -1.69
CA ALA A 246 4.66 -3.63 -0.53
C ALA A 246 6.16 -3.76 -0.23
N ALA A 247 6.99 -3.93 -1.28
CA ALA A 247 8.44 -4.02 -1.13
C ALA A 247 9.02 -2.72 -0.55
N TRP A 248 8.58 -1.56 -1.05
CA TRP A 248 8.96 -0.28 -0.47
C TRP A 248 8.49 -0.13 0.99
N HIS A 249 7.26 -0.53 1.31
CA HIS A 249 6.76 -0.43 2.68
C HIS A 249 7.54 -1.30 3.68
N VAL A 250 7.94 -2.50 3.26
CA VAL A 250 8.69 -3.45 4.10
C VAL A 250 10.15 -3.04 4.25
N LEU A 251 10.79 -2.60 3.17
CA LEU A 251 12.24 -2.44 3.12
C LEU A 251 12.71 -1.01 3.35
N TRP A 252 11.91 0.00 2.98
CA TRP A 252 12.30 1.41 3.12
C TRP A 252 12.69 1.83 4.55
N PRO A 253 12.04 1.35 5.63
CA PRO A 253 12.45 1.69 6.99
C PRO A 253 13.90 1.34 7.33
N ASN A 254 14.47 0.35 6.62
CA ASN A 254 15.84 -0.13 6.80
C ASN A 254 16.67 0.05 5.51
N VAL A 255 16.30 0.98 4.62
CA VAL A 255 16.88 1.10 3.27
C VAL A 255 18.42 1.19 3.29
N ARG A 256 18.99 1.84 4.30
CA ARG A 256 20.45 2.03 4.46
C ARG A 256 21.21 0.80 4.99
N THR A 257 20.50 -0.22 5.45
CA THR A 257 21.09 -1.44 6.04
C THR A 257 20.56 -2.70 5.37
N LEU A 258 20.06 -2.58 4.13
CA LEU A 258 19.51 -3.71 3.39
C LEU A 258 20.59 -4.73 3.04
N ARG A 259 20.21 -5.99 3.10
CA ARG A 259 21.01 -7.11 2.60
C ARG A 259 20.91 -7.17 1.08
N ARG A 260 21.87 -7.82 0.44
CA ARG A 260 21.91 -7.94 -1.02
C ARG A 260 20.58 -8.41 -1.66
N PRO A 261 19.88 -9.46 -1.16
CA PRO A 261 18.61 -9.87 -1.76
C PRO A 261 17.50 -8.80 -1.67
N GLU A 262 17.52 -7.98 -0.62
CA GLU A 262 16.55 -6.91 -0.41
C GLU A 262 16.84 -5.71 -1.33
N LEU A 263 18.12 -5.36 -1.52
CA LEU A 263 18.54 -4.36 -2.50
C LEU A 263 18.14 -4.76 -3.92
N GLU A 264 18.41 -6.01 -4.32
CA GLU A 264 18.03 -6.53 -5.64
C GLU A 264 16.50 -6.50 -5.85
N LEU A 265 15.73 -6.82 -4.81
CA LEU A 265 14.27 -6.68 -4.87
C LEU A 265 13.87 -5.22 -5.10
N LEU A 266 14.43 -4.26 -4.35
CA LEU A 266 14.09 -2.84 -4.54
C LEU A 266 14.51 -2.30 -5.92
N ARG A 267 15.63 -2.77 -6.50
CA ARG A 267 16.03 -2.42 -7.88
C ARG A 267 14.93 -2.76 -8.89
N ARG A 268 14.24 -3.89 -8.69
CA ARG A 268 13.11 -4.35 -9.54
C ARG A 268 11.79 -3.64 -9.21
N CYS A 269 11.69 -3.10 -8.00
CA CYS A 269 10.50 -2.43 -7.48
C CYS A 269 10.50 -0.91 -7.65
N VAL A 270 11.42 -0.33 -8.43
CA VAL A 270 11.34 1.09 -8.81
C VAL A 270 9.98 1.35 -9.49
N ARG A 271 9.22 2.29 -8.93
CA ARG A 271 7.86 2.63 -9.38
C ARG A 271 7.93 3.70 -10.45
N ALA A 272 7.26 3.47 -11.58
CA ALA A 272 7.31 4.37 -12.72
C ALA A 272 6.79 5.78 -12.38
N ASP A 273 5.76 5.87 -11.53
CA ASP A 273 5.17 7.12 -11.08
C ASP A 273 5.98 7.83 -9.98
N GLN A 274 7.06 7.23 -9.50
CA GLN A 274 7.89 7.74 -8.39
C GLN A 274 9.39 7.51 -8.62
N VAL A 275 9.80 7.37 -9.88
CA VAL A 275 11.13 6.92 -10.27
C VAL A 275 12.24 7.76 -9.62
N ALA A 276 12.08 9.08 -9.56
CA ALA A 276 13.07 9.97 -8.97
C ALA A 276 13.30 9.71 -7.47
N ARG A 277 12.21 9.56 -6.69
CA ARG A 277 12.31 9.28 -5.25
C ARG A 277 12.89 7.89 -5.01
N ASP A 278 12.35 6.89 -5.68
CA ASP A 278 12.76 5.50 -5.53
C ASP A 278 14.24 5.31 -5.89
N THR A 279 14.69 5.91 -7.00
CA THR A 279 16.09 5.80 -7.43
C THR A 279 17.06 6.60 -6.56
N GLY A 280 16.66 7.76 -6.06
CA GLY A 280 17.48 8.54 -5.13
C GLY A 280 17.71 7.80 -3.81
N GLU A 281 16.64 7.34 -3.17
CA GLU A 281 16.70 6.60 -1.89
C GLU A 281 17.47 5.29 -2.03
N LEU A 282 17.21 4.53 -3.10
CA LEU A 282 17.90 3.27 -3.36
C LEU A 282 19.35 3.49 -3.82
N GLY A 283 19.63 4.54 -4.59
CA GLY A 283 20.98 4.89 -5.02
C GLY A 283 21.92 5.15 -3.85
N ALA A 284 21.46 5.89 -2.83
CA ALA A 284 22.22 6.09 -1.60
C ALA A 284 22.50 4.76 -0.85
N ALA A 285 21.52 3.86 -0.80
CA ALA A 285 21.69 2.54 -0.19
C ALA A 285 22.65 1.64 -0.97
N ILE A 286 22.61 1.67 -2.30
CA ILE A 286 23.54 0.95 -3.18
C ILE A 286 24.96 1.47 -2.99
N GLU A 287 25.16 2.79 -2.97
CA GLU A 287 26.47 3.40 -2.73
C GLU A 287 27.09 2.91 -1.40
N MET A 288 26.28 2.84 -0.34
CA MET A 288 26.71 2.33 0.97
C MET A 288 27.06 0.84 0.95
N ALA A 289 26.28 0.02 0.23
CA ALA A 289 26.42 -1.44 0.26
C ALA A 289 27.47 -1.98 -0.73
N GLU A 290 27.60 -1.34 -1.89
CA GLU A 290 28.42 -1.82 -3.02
C GLU A 290 29.67 -0.96 -3.28
N GLY A 291 29.77 0.20 -2.60
CA GLY A 291 30.94 1.07 -2.66
C GLY A 291 30.79 2.28 -3.59
N ALA A 292 31.85 3.08 -3.63
CA ALA A 292 31.85 4.38 -4.30
C ALA A 292 31.54 4.28 -5.80
N GLY A 293 30.57 5.05 -6.26
CA GLY A 293 30.13 5.14 -7.66
C GLY A 293 29.01 4.17 -8.05
N ALA A 294 28.71 3.14 -7.26
CA ALA A 294 27.68 2.16 -7.58
C ALA A 294 26.27 2.79 -7.58
N GLY A 295 25.98 3.64 -6.61
CA GLY A 295 24.71 4.36 -6.52
C GLY A 295 24.52 5.33 -7.68
N ARG A 296 25.61 6.03 -8.05
CA ARG A 296 25.62 6.96 -9.19
C ARG A 296 25.34 6.23 -10.51
N ALA A 297 26.00 5.10 -10.74
CA ALA A 297 25.79 4.28 -11.93
C ALA A 297 24.33 3.81 -12.04
N PHE A 298 23.73 3.41 -10.91
CA PHE A 298 22.33 3.00 -10.85
C PHE A 298 21.35 4.14 -11.19
N ILE A 299 21.55 5.33 -10.62
CA ILE A 299 20.70 6.51 -10.92
C ILE A 299 20.82 6.87 -12.41
N GLN A 300 22.03 6.89 -12.97
CA GLN A 300 22.27 7.18 -14.39
C GLN A 300 21.61 6.14 -15.33
N GLN A 301 21.71 4.86 -15.00
CA GLN A 301 21.05 3.80 -15.76
C GLN A 301 19.53 3.97 -15.73
N SER A 302 18.97 4.25 -14.55
CA SER A 302 17.52 4.45 -14.38
C SER A 302 17.03 5.68 -15.16
N ARG A 303 17.84 6.75 -15.21
CA ARG A 303 17.54 7.99 -15.93
C ARG A 303 17.37 7.77 -17.43
N ALA A 304 18.14 6.85 -18.02
CA ALA A 304 18.06 6.54 -19.44
C ALA A 304 16.70 5.95 -19.86
N GLY A 305 15.97 5.33 -18.91
CA GLY A 305 14.64 4.76 -19.13
C GLY A 305 13.48 5.74 -18.96
N VAL A 306 13.73 6.97 -18.48
CA VAL A 306 12.68 7.96 -18.20
C VAL A 306 12.38 8.80 -19.43
N GLY A 307 11.11 8.77 -19.86
CA GLY A 307 10.64 9.45 -21.07
C GLY A 307 10.33 10.94 -20.88
N ASP A 308 9.84 11.35 -19.71
CA ASP A 308 9.39 12.72 -19.46
C ASP A 308 10.47 13.62 -18.84
N GLU A 309 10.44 14.91 -19.19
CA GLU A 309 11.42 15.90 -18.77
C GLU A 309 11.34 16.22 -17.27
N GLN A 310 10.13 16.22 -16.70
CA GLN A 310 9.91 16.51 -15.28
C GLN A 310 10.57 15.45 -14.39
N SER A 311 10.35 14.16 -14.68
CA SER A 311 10.96 13.07 -13.93
C SER A 311 12.49 13.07 -14.10
N ARG A 312 13.01 13.44 -15.28
CA ARG A 312 14.46 13.62 -15.47
C ARG A 312 15.03 14.74 -14.59
N ALA A 313 14.35 15.89 -14.51
CA ALA A 313 14.79 17.00 -13.65
C ALA A 313 14.80 16.60 -12.17
N LEU A 314 13.77 15.87 -11.70
CA LEU A 314 13.74 15.33 -10.33
C LEU A 314 14.83 14.29 -10.07
N MET A 315 15.15 13.46 -11.07
CA MET A 315 16.28 12.53 -10.98
C MET A 315 17.63 13.25 -10.93
N ASP A 316 17.79 14.36 -11.67
CA ASP A 316 18.99 15.18 -11.64
C ASP A 316 19.18 15.81 -10.24
N GLU A 317 18.10 16.26 -9.59
CA GLU A 317 18.15 16.71 -8.20
C GLU A 317 18.55 15.57 -7.23
N ALA A 318 17.94 14.38 -7.37
CA ALA A 318 18.26 13.22 -6.55
C ALA A 318 19.73 12.76 -6.73
N PHE A 319 20.24 12.86 -7.96
CA PHE A 319 21.64 12.60 -8.29
C PHE A 319 22.55 13.56 -7.51
N GLU A 320 22.30 14.87 -7.58
CA GLU A 320 23.08 15.88 -6.85
C GLU A 320 23.04 15.68 -5.32
N GLN A 321 21.89 15.30 -4.76
CA GLN A 321 21.78 14.99 -3.32
C GLN A 321 22.67 13.79 -2.93
N THR A 322 22.65 12.74 -3.75
CA THR A 322 23.50 11.55 -3.57
C THR A 322 24.99 11.90 -3.68
N LEU A 323 25.36 12.79 -4.62
CA LEU A 323 26.74 13.29 -4.76
C LEU A 323 27.23 14.02 -3.51
N MET A 324 26.36 14.80 -2.89
CA MET A 324 26.69 15.63 -1.72
C MET A 324 26.72 14.86 -0.40
N GLY A 325 26.38 13.56 -0.39
CA GLY A 325 26.34 12.75 0.84
C GLY A 325 25.36 13.26 1.89
N LYS A 326 24.30 13.97 1.45
CA LYS A 326 23.21 14.45 2.31
C LYS A 326 22.14 13.37 2.43
#